data_AF-A0A5N7ZG65-F1
#
_entry.id   AF-A0A5N7ZG65-F1
#
_cell.length_a   1.000
_cell.length_b   1.000
_cell.length_c   1.000
_cell.angle_alpha   90.00
_cell.angle_beta   90.00
_cell.angle_gamma   90.00
#
_symmetry.space_group_name_H-M   'P 1'
#
loop_
_entity.id
_entity.type
_entity.pdbx_description
1 polymer ?
#
loop_
_entity_poly.entity_id
_entity_poly.type
_entity_poly.pdbx_seq_one_letter_code
_entity_poly.pdbx_strand_id
1 'polypeptide(L)'
;MSASATPPASLTHFSASELDMLAKTADALSAYLGKPVLAEVVLGDDGTEWVTYGVPMDENAKPDEEQTHVQLGGPGARLLGNRGGLPQSDDDTYDCLYLWAIEISLNEGERFVKLDHDGEESAWSDSLEDVLPFALTEEPVPEDPDEDEDEDEDDEDEDDADEDDGEVRDPPRDHGRRH
;
A
#
# COMPACT_ATOMS: atom_id res chain seq x y z
N MET A 1 11.19 -38.30 -31.91
CA MET A 1 10.33 -37.12 -32.01
C MET A 1 10.35 -36.46 -30.64
N SER A 2 11.11 -35.40 -30.44
CA SER A 2 11.03 -34.59 -29.21
C SER A 2 10.92 -33.14 -29.65
N ALA A 3 9.69 -32.68 -29.82
CA ALA A 3 9.43 -31.26 -29.91
C ALA A 3 9.63 -30.69 -28.51
N SER A 4 10.74 -29.98 -28.28
CA SER A 4 10.80 -28.96 -27.23
C SER A 4 9.78 -27.89 -27.62
N ALA A 5 8.53 -28.10 -27.24
CA ALA A 5 7.53 -27.05 -27.28
C ALA A 5 7.74 -26.22 -26.02
N THR A 6 8.68 -25.29 -26.05
CA THR A 6 8.73 -24.23 -25.04
C THR A 6 7.37 -23.52 -25.08
N PRO A 7 6.62 -23.47 -23.98
CA PRO A 7 5.36 -22.75 -23.95
C PRO A 7 5.59 -21.28 -24.37
N PRO A 8 4.64 -20.67 -25.10
CA PRO A 8 4.77 -19.29 -25.52
C PRO A 8 4.92 -18.38 -24.29
N ALA A 9 5.77 -17.35 -24.39
CA ALA A 9 6.05 -16.42 -23.29
C ALA A 9 4.79 -15.74 -22.72
N SER A 10 3.71 -15.63 -23.49
CA SER A 10 2.42 -15.13 -23.03
C SER A 10 1.76 -16.00 -21.95
N LEU A 11 2.17 -17.27 -21.82
CA LEU A 11 1.65 -18.20 -20.81
C LEU A 11 2.56 -18.32 -19.59
N THR A 12 3.85 -17.99 -19.73
CA THR A 12 4.84 -18.10 -18.65
C THR A 12 5.22 -16.75 -18.02
N HIS A 13 4.86 -15.62 -18.64
CA HIS A 13 5.18 -14.29 -18.14
C HIS A 13 3.92 -13.48 -17.86
N PHE A 14 4.03 -12.53 -16.93
CA PHE A 14 3.01 -11.53 -16.70
C PHE A 14 2.95 -10.56 -17.89
N SER A 15 1.75 -10.26 -18.34
CA SER A 15 1.46 -9.20 -19.29
C SER A 15 1.68 -7.82 -18.65
N ALA A 16 1.82 -6.78 -19.48
CA ALA A 16 1.96 -5.40 -18.99
C ALA A 16 0.80 -4.98 -18.06
N SER A 17 -0.45 -5.34 -18.40
CA SER A 17 -1.61 -5.06 -17.57
C SER A 17 -1.60 -5.79 -16.23
N GLU A 18 -1.13 -7.04 -16.20
CA GLU A 18 -0.99 -7.81 -14.95
C GLU A 18 0.08 -7.18 -14.05
N LEU A 19 1.21 -6.79 -14.61
CA LEU A 19 2.27 -6.10 -13.89
C LEU A 19 1.80 -4.76 -13.30
N ASP A 20 1.00 -3.99 -14.04
CA ASP A 20 0.41 -2.75 -13.55
C ASP A 20 -0.56 -3.01 -12.38
N MET A 21 -1.34 -4.11 -12.41
CA MET A 21 -2.21 -4.50 -11.30
C MET A 21 -1.40 -4.93 -10.07
N LEU A 22 -0.34 -5.71 -10.26
CA LEU A 22 0.58 -6.12 -9.20
C LEU A 22 1.25 -4.91 -8.55
N ALA A 23 1.70 -3.95 -9.37
CA ALA A 23 2.29 -2.68 -8.93
C ALA A 23 1.30 -1.86 -8.07
N LYS A 24 0.06 -1.66 -8.57
CA LYS A 24 -1.00 -0.98 -7.83
C LYS A 24 -1.34 -1.66 -6.51
N THR A 25 -1.29 -3.00 -6.48
CA THR A 25 -1.52 -3.77 -5.26
C THR A 25 -0.42 -3.51 -4.23
N ALA A 26 0.85 -3.43 -4.65
CA ALA A 26 1.97 -3.09 -3.75
C ALA A 26 1.80 -1.68 -3.17
N ASP A 27 1.39 -0.73 -4.00
CA ASP A 27 1.15 0.65 -3.57
C ASP A 27 -0.04 0.77 -2.62
N ALA A 28 -1.14 0.06 -2.91
CA ALA A 28 -2.31 0.00 -2.04
C ALA A 28 -1.98 -0.65 -0.68
N LEU A 29 -1.23 -1.75 -0.67
CA LEU A 29 -0.73 -2.37 0.56
C LEU A 29 0.17 -1.41 1.34
N SER A 30 1.03 -0.65 0.64
CA SER A 30 1.90 0.33 1.29
C SER A 30 1.09 1.41 2.01
N ALA A 31 0.06 1.94 1.34
CA ALA A 31 -0.86 2.92 1.92
C ALA A 31 -1.66 2.33 3.09
N TYR A 32 -2.17 1.11 2.95
CA TYR A 32 -2.98 0.43 3.95
C TYR A 32 -2.18 0.09 5.22
N LEU A 33 -0.96 -0.45 5.07
CA LEU A 33 -0.10 -0.84 6.19
C LEU A 33 0.66 0.34 6.81
N GLY A 34 0.74 1.48 6.11
CA GLY A 34 1.56 2.63 6.50
C GLY A 34 3.07 2.33 6.49
N LYS A 35 3.49 1.30 5.74
CA LYS A 35 4.88 0.83 5.61
C LYS A 35 5.19 0.60 4.13
N PRO A 36 6.44 0.74 3.69
CA PRO A 36 6.77 0.43 2.31
C PRO A 36 6.59 -1.07 2.03
N VAL A 37 5.95 -1.39 0.92
CA VAL A 37 5.83 -2.76 0.39
C VAL A 37 6.53 -2.81 -0.96
N LEU A 38 7.44 -3.76 -1.09
CA LEU A 38 8.12 -4.07 -2.33
C LEU A 38 7.42 -5.24 -3.01
N ALA A 39 7.31 -5.17 -4.34
CA ALA A 39 6.88 -6.26 -5.18
C ALA A 39 7.97 -6.49 -6.23
N GLU A 40 8.54 -7.69 -6.28
CA GLU A 40 9.59 -8.04 -7.23
C GLU A 40 9.15 -9.17 -8.13
N VAL A 41 9.36 -9.03 -9.44
CA VAL A 41 9.12 -10.10 -10.41
C VAL A 41 10.42 -10.84 -10.69
N VAL A 42 10.40 -12.16 -10.51
CA VAL A 42 11.52 -13.06 -10.76
C VAL A 42 11.07 -14.14 -11.73
N LEU A 43 12.00 -14.68 -12.51
CA LEU A 43 11.78 -15.86 -13.34
C LEU A 43 12.17 -17.10 -12.54
N GLY A 44 11.23 -18.01 -12.32
CA GLY A 44 11.45 -19.31 -11.69
C GLY A 44 12.29 -20.26 -12.55
N ASP A 45 12.76 -21.34 -11.91
CA ASP A 45 13.60 -22.36 -12.55
C ASP A 45 12.87 -23.16 -13.64
N ASP A 46 11.54 -23.23 -13.54
CA ASP A 46 10.62 -23.83 -14.50
C ASP A 46 10.34 -22.91 -15.72
N GLY A 47 10.81 -21.66 -15.65
CA GLY A 47 10.65 -20.65 -16.69
C GLY A 47 9.35 -19.86 -16.60
N THR A 48 8.61 -19.95 -15.49
CA THR A 48 7.43 -19.10 -15.21
C THR A 48 7.82 -17.90 -14.36
N GLU A 49 7.14 -16.77 -14.53
CA GLU A 49 7.34 -15.60 -13.68
C GLU A 49 6.52 -15.75 -12.39
N TRP A 50 7.11 -15.26 -11.30
CA TRP A 50 6.44 -15.11 -10.03
C TRP A 50 6.76 -13.75 -9.45
N VAL A 51 5.84 -13.23 -8.64
CA VAL A 51 5.96 -11.95 -7.96
C VAL A 51 5.95 -12.16 -6.46
N THR A 52 6.94 -11.62 -5.78
CA THR A 52 7.07 -11.71 -4.33
C THR A 52 6.80 -10.37 -3.69
N TYR A 53 5.95 -10.35 -2.66
CA TYR A 53 5.65 -9.17 -1.86
C TYR A 53 6.38 -9.24 -0.52
N GLY A 54 7.04 -8.15 -0.15
CA GLY A 54 7.76 -8.07 1.11
C GLY A 54 7.78 -6.66 1.71
N VAL A 55 7.90 -6.58 3.04
CA VAL A 55 8.07 -5.32 3.77
C VAL A 55 9.53 -5.18 4.17
N PRO A 56 10.25 -4.17 3.67
CA PRO A 56 11.63 -3.89 4.08
C PRO A 56 11.70 -3.72 5.60
N MET A 57 12.62 -4.45 6.21
CA MET A 57 12.89 -4.38 7.63
C MET A 57 13.92 -3.29 7.92
N ASP A 58 13.83 -2.71 9.12
CA ASP A 58 14.87 -1.80 9.61
C ASP A 58 16.13 -2.62 9.91
N GLU A 59 17.30 -2.13 9.49
CA GLU A 59 18.60 -2.78 9.75
C GLU A 59 18.90 -2.97 11.25
N ASN A 60 18.20 -2.22 12.12
CA ASN A 60 18.32 -2.31 13.57
C ASN A 60 17.21 -3.15 14.22
N ALA A 61 16.25 -3.66 13.45
CA ALA A 61 15.23 -4.57 13.94
C ALA A 61 15.88 -5.88 14.39
N LYS A 62 15.37 -6.45 15.49
CA LYS A 62 15.81 -7.80 15.88
C LYS A 62 15.27 -8.78 14.84
N PRO A 63 16.11 -9.67 14.29
CA PRO A 63 15.62 -10.72 13.42
C PRO A 63 14.67 -11.61 14.22
N ASP A 64 13.48 -11.81 13.67
CA ASP A 64 12.53 -12.78 14.18
C ASP A 64 12.74 -14.07 13.37
N GLU A 65 13.42 -15.05 13.96
CA GLU A 65 13.75 -16.31 13.28
C GLU A 65 12.50 -17.16 12.95
N GLU A 66 11.34 -16.82 13.52
CA GLU A 66 10.06 -17.47 13.19
C GLU A 66 9.42 -16.91 11.92
N GLN A 67 9.91 -15.79 11.40
CA GLN A 67 9.37 -15.13 10.21
C GLN A 67 10.23 -15.40 8.97
N THR A 68 9.58 -15.69 7.84
CA THR A 68 10.26 -15.89 6.56
C THR A 68 10.80 -14.54 6.04
N HIS A 69 12.11 -14.46 5.82
CA HIS A 69 12.75 -13.28 5.24
C HIS A 69 13.17 -13.55 3.80
N VAL A 70 13.01 -12.55 2.95
CA VAL A 70 13.42 -12.57 1.55
C VAL A 70 14.21 -11.31 1.23
N GLN A 71 15.23 -11.45 0.39
CA GLN A 71 16.00 -10.31 -0.10
C GLN A 71 15.36 -9.86 -1.41
N LEU A 72 14.93 -8.60 -1.45
CA LEU A 72 14.30 -7.99 -2.63
C LEU A 72 15.14 -6.82 -3.13
N GLY A 73 15.16 -6.62 -4.44
CA GLY A 73 15.95 -5.57 -5.08
C GLY A 73 17.38 -6.00 -5.41
N GLY A 74 18.24 -5.01 -5.63
CA GLY A 74 19.62 -5.19 -6.09
C GLY A 74 19.77 -5.17 -7.62
N PRO A 75 21.01 -5.33 -8.10
CA PRO A 75 21.33 -5.13 -9.52
C PRO A 75 20.55 -6.07 -10.44
N GLY A 76 19.70 -5.51 -11.29
CA GLY A 76 18.89 -6.26 -12.25
C GLY A 76 17.56 -6.79 -11.69
N ALA A 77 17.21 -6.43 -10.45
CA ALA A 77 15.90 -6.70 -9.87
C ALA A 77 14.79 -5.97 -10.62
N ARG A 78 13.63 -6.61 -10.74
CA ARG A 78 12.45 -6.05 -11.39
C ARG A 78 11.40 -5.67 -10.35
N LEU A 79 11.68 -4.60 -9.62
CA LEU A 79 10.75 -4.03 -8.65
C LEU A 79 9.58 -3.32 -9.37
N LEU A 80 8.37 -3.57 -8.88
CA LEU A 80 7.12 -2.97 -9.36
C LEU A 80 6.63 -1.86 -8.41
N GLY A 81 5.77 -0.99 -8.94
CA GLY A 81 5.12 0.06 -8.17
C GLY A 81 6.06 1.19 -7.73
N ASN A 82 5.58 1.98 -6.76
CA ASN A 82 6.29 3.12 -6.22
C ASN A 82 7.19 2.77 -5.01
N ARG A 83 7.33 1.48 -4.68
CA ARG A 83 8.17 0.99 -3.57
C ARG A 83 7.81 1.61 -2.22
N GLY A 84 6.55 2.03 -2.04
CA GLY A 84 6.08 2.76 -0.85
C GLY A 84 6.84 4.04 -0.54
N GLY A 85 7.44 4.70 -1.55
CA GLY A 85 8.22 5.92 -1.38
C GLY A 85 9.69 5.71 -1.01
N LEU A 86 10.19 4.47 -1.05
CA LEU A 86 11.61 4.20 -0.88
C LEU A 86 12.46 4.78 -2.03
N PRO A 87 13.76 5.06 -1.78
CA PRO A 87 14.66 5.55 -2.81
C PRO A 87 14.68 4.63 -4.03
N GLN A 88 14.61 5.20 -5.23
CA GLN A 88 14.72 4.46 -6.49
C GLN A 88 16.19 4.22 -6.86
N SER A 89 16.93 3.59 -5.96
CA SER A 89 18.25 3.04 -6.30
C SER A 89 18.02 1.65 -6.87
N ASP A 90 18.53 1.39 -8.07
CA ASP A 90 18.39 0.09 -8.73
C ASP A 90 19.45 -0.93 -8.27
N ASP A 91 20.37 -0.52 -7.39
CA ASP A 91 21.43 -1.36 -6.83
C ASP A 91 21.20 -1.71 -5.35
N ASP A 92 20.17 -1.15 -4.71
CA ASP A 92 19.90 -1.38 -3.29
C ASP A 92 19.16 -2.71 -3.09
N THR A 93 19.71 -3.56 -2.22
CA THR A 93 19.06 -4.79 -1.77
C THR A 93 18.46 -4.57 -0.39
N TYR A 94 17.23 -5.01 -0.19
CA TYR A 94 16.47 -4.86 1.04
C TYR A 94 16.20 -6.22 1.66
N ASP A 95 16.53 -6.38 2.95
CA ASP A 95 16.02 -7.50 3.74
C ASP A 95 14.55 -7.23 4.05
N CYS A 96 13.67 -8.09 3.54
CA CYS A 96 12.24 -7.91 3.63
C CYS A 96 11.61 -9.06 4.39
N LEU A 97 10.64 -8.74 5.25
CA LEU A 97 9.70 -9.71 5.75
C LEU A 97 8.83 -10.18 4.58
N TYR A 98 8.83 -11.49 4.31
CA TYR A 98 7.99 -12.08 3.28
C TYR A 98 6.52 -11.98 3.69
N LEU A 99 5.68 -11.53 2.76
CA LEU A 99 4.24 -11.43 2.97
C LEU A 99 3.49 -12.57 2.29
N TRP A 100 3.71 -12.71 0.98
CA TRP A 100 3.06 -13.67 0.09
C TRP A 100 3.66 -13.55 -1.31
N ALA A 101 3.34 -14.49 -2.20
CA ALA A 101 3.74 -14.43 -3.61
C ALA A 101 2.60 -14.87 -4.54
N ILE A 102 2.72 -14.51 -5.82
CA ILE A 102 1.89 -15.09 -6.89
C ILE A 102 2.80 -15.67 -7.95
N GLU A 103 2.59 -16.94 -8.28
CA GLU A 103 3.31 -17.67 -9.31
C GLU A 103 2.40 -17.88 -10.52
N ILE A 104 2.97 -17.82 -11.72
CA ILE A 104 2.29 -18.26 -12.93
C ILE A 104 2.40 -19.78 -13.02
N SER A 105 1.26 -20.46 -13.09
CA SER A 105 1.20 -21.89 -13.34
C SER A 105 0.76 -22.19 -14.77
N LEU A 106 1.22 -23.32 -15.29
CA LEU A 106 0.86 -23.86 -16.60
C LEU A 106 -0.32 -24.85 -16.54
N ASN A 107 -0.93 -25.02 -15.36
CA ASN A 107 -2.12 -25.83 -15.17
C ASN A 107 -3.34 -25.16 -15.81
N GLU A 108 -4.22 -25.97 -16.40
CA GLU A 108 -5.47 -25.50 -17.00
C GLU A 108 -6.45 -25.07 -15.90
N GLY A 109 -6.88 -23.80 -15.91
CA GLY A 109 -7.82 -23.26 -14.91
C GLY A 109 -7.15 -22.57 -13.71
N GLU A 110 -5.82 -22.56 -13.65
CA GLU A 110 -5.06 -22.15 -12.46
C GLU A 110 -3.86 -21.27 -12.85
N ARG A 111 -4.03 -20.35 -13.80
CA ARG A 111 -2.89 -19.55 -14.30
C ARG A 111 -2.15 -18.79 -13.20
N PHE A 112 -2.84 -18.28 -12.19
CA PHE A 112 -2.26 -17.56 -11.06
C PHE A 112 -2.45 -18.34 -9.78
N VAL A 113 -1.35 -18.71 -9.13
CA VAL A 113 -1.34 -19.42 -7.86
C VAL A 113 -0.79 -18.48 -6.79
N LYS A 114 -1.55 -18.28 -5.72
CA LYS A 114 -1.15 -17.44 -4.59
C LYS A 114 -0.54 -18.30 -3.49
N LEU A 115 0.67 -17.95 -3.12
CA LEU A 115 1.36 -18.48 -1.95
C LEU A 115 1.15 -17.54 -0.77
N ASP A 116 0.85 -18.06 0.41
CA ASP A 116 0.72 -17.27 1.64
C ASP A 116 2.08 -16.93 2.26
N HIS A 117 2.08 -16.43 3.50
CA HIS A 117 3.28 -16.06 4.27
C HIS A 117 4.21 -17.23 4.64
N ASP A 118 3.73 -18.47 4.58
CA ASP A 118 4.55 -19.67 4.79
C ASP A 118 5.10 -20.20 3.45
N GLY A 119 4.67 -19.60 2.33
CA GLY A 119 4.97 -20.07 0.98
C GLY A 119 4.07 -21.24 0.57
N GLU A 120 2.98 -21.49 1.29
CA GLU A 120 2.02 -22.54 0.96
C GLU A 120 0.94 -22.00 0.03
N GLU A 121 0.45 -22.86 -0.87
CA GLU A 121 -0.65 -22.52 -1.76
C GLU A 121 -1.92 -22.21 -0.96
N SER A 122 -2.45 -21.01 -1.16
CA SER A 122 -3.64 -20.50 -0.46
C SER A 122 -4.84 -20.28 -1.39
N ALA A 123 -4.60 -19.96 -2.66
CA ALA A 123 -5.64 -19.74 -3.67
C ALA A 123 -5.09 -19.90 -5.09
N TRP A 124 -5.97 -20.16 -6.06
CA TRP A 124 -5.62 -20.18 -7.48
C TRP A 124 -6.79 -19.65 -8.34
N SER A 125 -6.48 -19.05 -9.48
CA SER A 125 -7.47 -18.63 -10.48
C SER A 125 -6.84 -18.43 -11.86
N ASP A 126 -7.66 -18.40 -12.90
CA ASP A 126 -7.28 -17.93 -14.25
C ASP A 126 -7.16 -16.40 -14.33
N SER A 127 -7.79 -15.67 -13.41
CA SER A 127 -7.81 -14.21 -13.38
C SER A 127 -7.05 -13.68 -12.17
N LEU A 128 -6.11 -12.75 -12.41
CA LEU A 128 -5.27 -12.21 -11.35
C LEU A 128 -6.09 -11.50 -10.26
N GLU A 129 -7.17 -10.82 -10.64
CA GLU A 129 -8.07 -10.09 -9.73
C GLU A 129 -8.69 -10.96 -8.64
N ASP A 130 -8.88 -12.26 -8.90
CA ASP A 130 -9.49 -13.19 -7.93
C ASP A 130 -8.54 -13.61 -6.81
N VAL A 131 -7.23 -13.52 -7.04
CA VAL A 131 -6.20 -13.92 -6.05
C VAL A 131 -5.61 -12.72 -5.29
N LEU A 132 -5.81 -11.49 -5.79
CA LEU A 132 -5.33 -10.29 -5.13
C LEU A 132 -6.11 -10.00 -3.82
N PRO A 133 -5.45 -9.45 -2.78
CA PRO A 133 -6.09 -9.15 -1.51
C PRO A 133 -7.11 -7.99 -1.58
N PHE A 134 -7.03 -7.16 -2.62
CA PHE A 134 -7.99 -6.09 -2.88
C PHE A 134 -8.53 -6.26 -4.29
N ALA A 135 -9.85 -6.27 -4.44
CA ALA A 135 -10.44 -6.06 -5.75
C ALA A 135 -10.09 -4.63 -6.17
N LEU A 136 -9.19 -4.48 -7.15
CA LEU A 136 -8.90 -3.18 -7.77
C LEU A 136 -10.07 -2.69 -8.66
N THR A 137 -11.24 -3.32 -8.54
CA THR A 137 -12.48 -2.75 -9.04
C THR A 137 -12.75 -1.49 -8.25
N GLU A 138 -12.77 -0.36 -8.94
CA GLU A 138 -13.30 0.91 -8.43
C GLU A 138 -14.75 0.66 -8.01
N GLU A 139 -14.98 0.23 -6.76
CA GLU A 139 -16.30 0.31 -6.18
C GLU A 139 -16.65 1.80 -6.15
N PRO A 140 -17.79 2.21 -6.73
CA PRO A 140 -18.18 3.61 -6.72
C PRO A 140 -18.20 4.06 -5.27
N VAL A 141 -17.35 5.03 -4.95
CA VAL A 141 -17.38 5.72 -3.66
C VAL A 141 -18.83 6.18 -3.49
N PRO A 142 -19.56 5.73 -2.46
CA PRO A 142 -20.87 6.29 -2.20
C PRO A 142 -20.68 7.79 -2.05
N GLU A 143 -21.34 8.59 -2.88
CA GLU A 143 -21.42 10.04 -2.70
C GLU A 143 -21.89 10.26 -1.25
N ASP A 144 -21.03 10.86 -0.43
CA ASP A 144 -21.33 11.18 0.96
C ASP A 144 -22.55 12.12 0.96
N PRO A 145 -23.73 11.70 1.48
CA PRO A 145 -24.93 12.52 1.40
C PRO A 145 -24.96 13.65 2.44
N ASP A 146 -23.90 13.84 3.24
CA ASP A 146 -23.92 14.75 4.40
C ASP A 146 -23.13 16.06 4.17
N GLU A 147 -23.20 16.65 2.97
CA GLU A 147 -22.96 18.10 2.78
C GLU A 147 -24.31 18.86 2.87
N ASP A 148 -25.00 18.75 4.02
CA ASP A 148 -26.07 19.68 4.37
C ASP A 148 -25.44 20.90 5.06
N GLU A 149 -25.37 21.99 4.29
CA GLU A 149 -25.01 23.35 4.72
C GLU A 149 -26.06 23.88 5.72
N ASP A 150 -25.87 23.66 7.02
CA ASP A 150 -26.65 24.35 8.04
C ASP A 150 -26.00 25.72 8.35
N GLU A 151 -26.30 26.71 7.50
CA GLU A 151 -26.18 28.14 7.79
C GLU A 151 -27.33 28.56 8.73
N ASP A 152 -27.14 28.39 10.05
CA ASP A 152 -28.04 28.99 11.04
C ASP A 152 -27.54 30.39 11.41
N GLU A 153 -27.98 31.38 10.63
CA GLU A 153 -28.03 32.81 11.00
C GLU A 153 -29.13 33.02 12.07
N ASP A 154 -28.74 33.14 13.35
CA ASP A 154 -29.62 33.69 14.38
C ASP A 154 -29.07 35.06 14.84
N ASP A 155 -29.39 36.09 14.06
CA ASP A 155 -29.61 37.44 14.57
C ASP A 155 -31.07 37.50 15.02
N GLU A 156 -31.35 37.77 16.30
CA GLU A 156 -32.44 38.66 16.70
C GLU A 156 -32.32 39.11 18.17
N ASP A 157 -32.28 40.43 18.28
CA ASP A 157 -32.27 41.30 19.45
C ASP A 157 -33.33 40.96 20.52
N GLU A 158 -33.03 41.22 21.80
CA GLU A 158 -34.03 41.75 22.73
C GLU A 158 -33.37 42.56 23.87
N ASP A 159 -33.79 43.82 23.95
CA ASP A 159 -33.35 44.92 24.80
C ASP A 159 -33.70 44.80 26.31
N ASP A 160 -32.90 45.54 27.09
CA ASP A 160 -33.22 46.30 28.31
C ASP A 160 -33.61 45.61 29.64
N ALA A 161 -32.72 45.76 30.62
CA ALA A 161 -33.07 46.42 31.89
C ALA A 161 -31.83 47.01 32.59
N ASP A 162 -31.70 48.33 32.51
CA ASP A 162 -30.88 49.18 33.38
C ASP A 162 -31.13 48.90 34.88
N GLU A 163 -30.06 48.72 35.65
CA GLU A 163 -29.98 49.31 36.99
C GLU A 163 -28.54 49.76 37.27
N ASP A 164 -28.39 51.08 37.14
CA ASP A 164 -27.30 51.96 37.55
C ASP A 164 -26.97 51.80 39.05
N ASP A 165 -25.70 51.58 39.39
CA ASP A 165 -25.01 52.41 40.39
C ASP A 165 -23.49 52.22 40.28
N GLY A 166 -22.79 53.31 39.95
CA GLY A 166 -21.38 53.30 39.56
C GLY A 166 -20.36 53.15 40.69
N GLU A 167 -19.14 52.77 40.32
CA GLU A 167 -17.96 53.59 40.65
C GLU A 167 -16.79 53.29 39.71
N VAL A 168 -16.23 54.37 39.19
CA VAL A 168 -15.13 54.50 38.23
C VAL A 168 -13.81 54.08 38.88
N ARG A 169 -12.92 53.36 38.17
CA ARG A 169 -11.51 53.78 37.91
C ARG A 169 -10.62 52.75 37.21
N ASP A 170 -9.89 53.29 36.24
CA ASP A 170 -8.90 52.74 35.30
C ASP A 170 -7.88 51.70 35.79
N PRO A 171 -7.33 50.90 34.85
CA PRO A 171 -6.15 50.08 35.06
C PRO A 171 -4.86 50.88 34.78
N PRO A 172 -3.78 50.71 35.55
CA PRO A 172 -2.46 51.02 35.06
C PRO A 172 -1.77 49.75 34.58
N ARG A 173 -1.61 49.65 33.26
CA ARG A 173 -0.45 49.00 32.65
C ARG A 173 0.78 49.78 33.11
N ASP A 174 1.73 49.15 33.80
CA ASP A 174 3.08 49.69 33.85
C ASP A 174 4.17 48.61 33.75
N HIS A 175 5.22 49.04 33.10
CA HIS A 175 6.36 48.37 32.52
C HIS A 175 7.37 47.89 33.57
N GLY A 176 7.69 46.60 33.55
CA GLY A 176 8.91 46.08 34.15
C GLY A 176 10.07 46.10 33.16
N ARG A 177 10.63 47.28 32.86
CA ARG A 177 11.91 47.41 32.15
C ARG A 177 13.06 46.96 33.06
N ARG A 178 13.96 46.20 32.45
CA ARG A 178 15.31 45.85 32.89
C ARG A 178 16.07 47.05 33.47
N HIS A 179 16.73 46.81 34.60
CA HIS A 179 18.12 47.22 34.84
C HIS A 179 18.76 46.32 35.89
#